data_AF-A0A9P4NSG4-F1
#
_entry.id   AF-A0A9P4NSG4-F1
#
_cell.length_a   1.000
_cell.length_b   1.000
_cell.length_c   1.000
_cell.angle_alpha   90.00
_cell.angle_beta   90.00
_cell.angle_gamma   90.00
#
_symmetry.space_group_name_H-M   'P 1'
#
loop_
_entity.id
_entity.type
_entity.pdbx_description
1 polymer ?
#
loop_
_entity_poly.entity_id
_entity_poly.type
_entity_poly.pdbx_seq_one_letter_code
_entity_poly.pdbx_strand_id
1 'polypeptide(L)'
;MHTLSSLPEDILIIICRELLIQDIFHLGSTNHILAKFVLNNSTYICHSIARNTFPNATLLVRLPASGPPDFTWLKSLVPKYLAGVLVDRYRLASPYVCFDIYYIPIQSPIGDLPRARIENGLCVSKRLSDICLEVYRQPHSHVPKRPLKVRLKRALLLGFQKHPHGSTVDITKRRERETLRLRMTYLYSLERRDIEDYELLLSLLYSAFRTNQNPKNDYCGATRPRYVGLDIF
;
A
#
# COMPACT_ATOMS: atom_id res chain seq x y z
N MET A 1 -20.07 3.67 -35.54
CA MET A 1 -19.61 2.86 -34.40
C MET A 1 -20.30 3.39 -33.15
N HIS A 2 -21.19 2.61 -32.54
CA HIS A 2 -21.85 3.02 -31.31
C HIS A 2 -20.88 2.86 -30.14
N THR A 3 -20.64 3.94 -29.40
CA THR A 3 -19.80 3.92 -28.20
C THR A 3 -20.66 3.60 -26.98
N LEU A 4 -20.08 3.00 -25.93
CA LEU A 4 -20.79 2.72 -24.69
C LEU A 4 -21.49 3.98 -24.12
N SER A 5 -20.87 5.16 -24.33
CA SER A 5 -21.41 6.46 -23.91
C SER A 5 -22.70 6.90 -24.63
N SER A 6 -23.13 6.23 -25.70
CA SER A 6 -24.39 6.54 -26.38
C SER A 6 -25.58 5.78 -25.79
N LEU A 7 -25.35 4.90 -24.81
CA LEU A 7 -26.44 4.15 -24.16
C LEU A 7 -27.22 5.06 -23.18
N PRO A 8 -28.51 4.81 -22.99
CA PRO A 8 -29.29 5.43 -21.92
C PRO A 8 -28.65 5.22 -20.54
N GLU A 9 -28.77 6.24 -19.69
CA GLU A 9 -28.21 6.26 -18.32
C GLU A 9 -28.63 5.04 -17.51
N ASP A 10 -29.91 4.66 -17.53
CA ASP A 10 -30.42 3.50 -16.77
C ASP A 10 -29.72 2.18 -17.18
N ILE A 11 -29.47 2.00 -18.47
CA ILE A 11 -28.77 0.82 -19.00
C ILE A 11 -27.31 0.84 -18.53
N LEU A 12 -26.66 2.01 -18.54
CA LEU A 12 -25.29 2.16 -18.04
C LEU A 12 -25.19 1.88 -16.55
N ILE A 13 -26.18 2.27 -15.74
CA ILE A 13 -26.23 1.94 -14.31
C ILE A 13 -26.30 0.41 -14.14
N ILE A 14 -27.19 -0.28 -14.87
CA ILE A 14 -27.33 -1.74 -14.78
C ILE A 14 -26.01 -2.43 -15.15
N ILE A 15 -25.38 -2.03 -16.26
CA ILE A 15 -24.08 -2.57 -16.67
C ILE A 15 -23.03 -2.33 -15.59
N CYS A 16 -22.92 -1.10 -15.06
CA CYS A 16 -21.93 -0.76 -14.05
C CYS A 16 -22.11 -1.54 -12.73
N ARG A 17 -23.35 -1.90 -12.36
CA ARG A 17 -23.64 -2.66 -11.15
C ARG A 17 -23.10 -4.09 -11.20
N GLU A 18 -22.97 -4.66 -12.39
CA GLU A 18 -22.43 -6.01 -12.58
C GLU A 18 -20.90 -6.05 -12.64
N LEU A 19 -20.23 -4.90 -12.67
CA LEU A 19 -18.77 -4.82 -12.76
C LEU A 19 -18.06 -5.12 -11.43
N LEU A 20 -16.80 -5.55 -11.53
CA LEU A 20 -15.90 -5.64 -10.38
C LEU A 20 -15.23 -4.29 -10.11
N ILE A 21 -14.64 -4.16 -8.91
CA ILE A 21 -13.95 -2.93 -8.52
C ILE A 21 -12.79 -2.56 -9.46
N GLN A 22 -12.12 -3.56 -10.04
CA GLN A 22 -11.01 -3.33 -10.98
C GLN A 22 -11.53 -2.79 -12.32
N ASP A 23 -12.62 -3.37 -12.80
CA ASP A 23 -13.24 -3.00 -14.08
C ASP A 23 -13.77 -1.56 -14.02
N ILE A 24 -14.39 -1.15 -12.92
CA ILE A 24 -14.90 0.23 -12.78
C ILE A 24 -13.77 1.26 -12.70
N PHE A 25 -12.65 0.93 -12.05
CA PHE A 25 -11.47 1.82 -12.06
C PHE A 25 -10.84 1.91 -13.45
N HIS A 26 -10.80 0.80 -14.19
CA HIS A 26 -10.30 0.77 -15.56
C HIS A 26 -11.24 1.52 -16.52
N LEU A 27 -12.55 1.39 -16.35
CA LEU A 27 -13.54 2.13 -17.12
C LEU A 27 -13.38 3.64 -16.89
N GLY A 28 -13.16 4.06 -15.64
CA GLY A 28 -12.91 5.45 -15.30
C GLY A 28 -11.59 6.02 -15.86
N SER A 29 -10.58 5.19 -16.10
CA SER A 29 -9.30 5.65 -16.67
C SER A 29 -9.30 5.74 -18.20
N THR A 30 -10.22 5.05 -18.87
CA THR A 30 -10.31 5.02 -20.34
C THR A 30 -11.14 6.17 -20.92
N ASN A 31 -12.18 6.63 -20.23
CA ASN A 31 -13.07 7.68 -20.74
C ASN A 31 -13.56 8.63 -19.63
N HIS A 32 -13.27 9.93 -19.75
CA HIS A 32 -13.67 10.96 -18.79
C HIS A 32 -15.19 11.14 -18.65
N ILE A 33 -15.96 10.88 -19.71
CA ILE A 33 -17.43 10.94 -19.68
C ILE A 33 -17.97 9.83 -18.78
N LEU A 34 -17.45 8.61 -18.96
CA LEU A 34 -17.82 7.46 -18.13
C LEU A 34 -17.33 7.65 -16.69
N ALA A 35 -16.14 8.22 -16.48
CA ALA A 35 -15.65 8.55 -15.15
C ALA A 35 -16.60 9.51 -14.42
N LYS A 36 -17.04 10.59 -15.09
CA LYS A 36 -18.00 11.55 -14.54
C LYS A 36 -19.36 10.89 -14.26
N PHE A 37 -19.83 10.02 -15.16
CA PHE A 37 -21.05 9.26 -14.98
C PHE A 37 -21.01 8.36 -13.73
N VAL A 38 -19.93 7.59 -13.55
CA VAL A 38 -19.75 6.71 -12.39
C VAL A 38 -19.71 7.51 -11.08
N LEU A 39 -19.08 8.69 -11.08
CA LEU A 39 -19.04 9.56 -9.92
C LEU A 39 -20.42 10.13 -9.57
N ASN A 40 -21.19 10.57 -10.58
CA ASN A 40 -22.53 11.10 -10.38
C ASN A 40 -23.52 10.03 -9.86
N ASN A 41 -23.33 8.77 -10.27
CA ASN A 41 -24.20 7.66 -9.93
C ASN A 41 -23.58 6.72 -8.87
N SER A 42 -22.63 7.20 -8.08
CA SER A 42 -21.85 6.36 -7.17
C SER A 42 -22.72 5.63 -6.15
N THR A 43 -23.79 6.27 -5.68
CA THR A 43 -24.71 5.75 -4.65
C THR A 43 -25.44 4.47 -5.11
N TYR A 44 -25.78 4.38 -6.40
CA TYR A 44 -26.49 3.24 -6.98
C TYR A 44 -25.55 2.11 -7.39
N ILE A 45 -24.32 2.46 -7.75
CA ILE A 45 -23.35 1.53 -8.35
C ILE A 45 -22.45 0.90 -7.27
N CYS A 46 -21.90 1.69 -6.34
CA CYS A 46 -20.81 1.26 -5.47
C CYS A 46 -21.16 0.05 -4.60
N HIS A 47 -22.37 -0.01 -4.05
CA HIS A 47 -22.78 -1.12 -3.17
C HIS A 47 -22.88 -2.46 -3.93
N SER A 48 -23.44 -2.44 -5.15
CA SER A 48 -23.49 -3.62 -6.01
C SER A 48 -22.09 -4.09 -6.40
N ILE A 49 -21.21 -3.17 -6.82
CA ILE A 49 -19.81 -3.49 -7.14
C ILE A 49 -19.09 -4.10 -5.93
N ALA A 50 -19.29 -3.55 -4.74
CA ALA A 50 -18.68 -4.07 -3.51
C ALA A 50 -19.12 -5.51 -3.23
N ARG A 51 -20.42 -5.82 -3.39
CA ARG A 51 -20.96 -7.17 -3.21
C ARG A 51 -20.41 -8.16 -4.25
N ASN A 52 -20.32 -7.74 -5.50
CA ASN A 52 -19.79 -8.58 -6.58
C ASN A 52 -18.29 -8.84 -6.40
N THR A 53 -17.54 -7.85 -5.94
CA THR A 53 -16.08 -7.97 -5.71
C THR A 53 -15.77 -8.81 -4.46
N PHE A 54 -16.56 -8.67 -3.39
CA PHE A 54 -16.30 -9.31 -2.10
C PHE A 54 -17.50 -10.14 -1.61
N PRO A 55 -17.90 -11.21 -2.33
CA PRO A 55 -19.16 -11.92 -2.07
C PRO A 55 -19.24 -12.53 -0.66
N ASN A 56 -18.11 -12.93 -0.08
CA ASN A 56 -18.03 -13.57 1.23
C ASN A 56 -17.60 -12.62 2.37
N ALA A 57 -17.45 -11.31 2.10
CA ALA A 57 -16.97 -10.36 3.10
C ALA A 57 -18.12 -9.47 3.62
N THR A 58 -19.15 -10.07 4.21
CA THR A 58 -20.36 -9.36 4.65
C THR A 58 -20.09 -8.24 5.67
N LEU A 59 -19.14 -8.46 6.59
CA LEU A 59 -18.71 -7.42 7.54
C LEU A 59 -18.03 -6.23 6.84
N LEU A 60 -17.26 -6.51 5.79
CA LEU A 60 -16.52 -5.51 5.05
C LEU A 60 -17.46 -4.61 4.23
N VAL A 61 -18.48 -5.21 3.62
CA VAL A 61 -19.47 -4.52 2.75
C VAL A 61 -20.61 -3.89 3.57
N ARG A 62 -20.41 -3.68 4.88
CA ARG A 62 -21.37 -2.92 5.69
C ARG A 62 -21.45 -1.48 5.19
N LEU A 63 -22.68 -0.99 5.07
CA LEU A 63 -22.95 0.39 4.69
C LEU A 63 -22.30 1.34 5.72
N PRO A 64 -21.71 2.45 5.26
CA PRO A 64 -21.14 3.43 6.18
C PRO A 64 -22.25 4.04 7.04
N ALA A 65 -21.93 4.32 8.31
CA ALA A 65 -22.86 5.00 9.22
C ALA A 65 -23.08 6.49 8.83
N SER A 66 -22.15 7.06 8.06
CA SER A 66 -22.12 8.48 7.70
C SER A 66 -22.41 8.67 6.21
N GLY A 67 -23.69 8.51 5.82
CA GLY A 67 -24.18 8.84 4.48
C GLY A 67 -24.18 7.68 3.48
N PRO A 68 -24.55 7.96 2.21
CA PRO A 68 -24.64 6.92 1.18
C PRO A 68 -23.25 6.44 0.75
N PRO A 69 -23.12 5.18 0.28
CA PRO A 69 -21.85 4.66 -0.22
C PRO A 69 -21.40 5.43 -1.46
N ASP A 70 -20.18 5.93 -1.43
CA ASP A 70 -19.56 6.66 -2.51
C ASP A 70 -18.31 5.93 -3.03
N PHE A 71 -17.65 6.55 -4.00
CA PHE A 71 -16.45 5.96 -4.60
C PHE A 71 -15.24 5.98 -3.65
N THR A 72 -15.21 6.90 -2.66
CA THR A 72 -14.17 6.91 -1.63
C THR A 72 -14.33 5.73 -0.67
N TRP A 73 -15.57 5.44 -0.26
CA TRP A 73 -15.93 4.24 0.48
C TRP A 73 -15.53 2.97 -0.29
N LEU A 74 -15.89 2.87 -1.58
CA LEU A 74 -15.56 1.71 -2.40
C LEU A 74 -14.04 1.48 -2.48
N LYS A 75 -13.25 2.55 -2.68
CA LYS A 75 -11.78 2.50 -2.64
C LYS A 75 -11.24 2.03 -1.29
N SER A 76 -11.88 2.42 -0.18
CA SER A 76 -11.48 2.02 1.17
C SER A 76 -11.68 0.52 1.45
N LEU A 77 -12.52 -0.17 0.69
CA LEU A 77 -12.76 -1.60 0.89
C LEU A 77 -11.54 -2.46 0.53
N VAL A 78 -10.71 -2.02 -0.42
CA VAL A 78 -9.50 -2.76 -0.84
C VAL A 78 -8.50 -2.93 0.31
N PRO A 79 -7.99 -1.85 0.97
CA PRO A 79 -7.07 -2.02 2.09
C PRO A 79 -7.70 -2.77 3.27
N LYS A 80 -9.00 -2.56 3.53
CA LYS A 80 -9.72 -3.30 4.58
C LYS A 80 -9.83 -4.81 4.29
N TYR A 81 -10.07 -5.19 3.04
CA TYR A 81 -10.06 -6.59 2.62
C TYR A 81 -8.66 -7.20 2.78
N LEU A 82 -7.62 -6.49 2.33
CA LEU A 82 -6.23 -6.93 2.48
C LEU A 82 -5.86 -7.09 3.96
N ALA A 83 -6.26 -6.16 4.83
CA ALA A 83 -6.09 -6.28 6.26
C ALA A 83 -6.81 -7.52 6.81
N GLY A 84 -8.06 -7.77 6.38
CA GLY A 84 -8.82 -8.97 6.71
C GLY A 84 -8.09 -10.26 6.33
N VAL A 85 -7.56 -10.33 5.10
CA VAL A 85 -6.78 -11.49 4.61
C VAL A 85 -5.48 -11.67 5.38
N LEU A 86 -4.76 -10.58 5.70
CA LEU A 86 -3.52 -10.65 6.47
C LEU A 86 -3.78 -11.15 7.90
N VAL A 87 -4.84 -10.68 8.56
CA VAL A 87 -5.25 -11.18 9.88
C VAL A 87 -5.66 -12.65 9.83
N ASP A 88 -6.47 -13.02 8.83
CA ASP A 88 -6.97 -14.40 8.68
C ASP A 88 -5.82 -15.39 8.47
N ARG A 89 -4.82 -15.02 7.66
CA ARG A 89 -3.63 -15.86 7.41
C ARG A 89 -2.60 -15.82 8.53
N TYR A 90 -2.64 -14.81 9.41
CA TYR A 90 -1.66 -14.70 10.46
C TYR A 90 -2.01 -15.57 11.64
N ARG A 91 -1.14 -16.54 11.92
CA ARG A 91 -1.05 -17.12 13.25
C ARG A 91 -0.53 -16.02 14.15
N LEU A 92 -1.37 -15.51 15.06
CA LEU A 92 -0.93 -14.68 16.18
C LEU A 92 0.06 -15.53 17.00
N ALA A 93 1.33 -15.52 16.59
CA ALA A 93 2.42 -16.23 17.23
C ALA A 93 2.82 -15.48 18.51
N SER A 94 1.87 -15.32 19.43
CA SER A 94 2.15 -14.87 20.78
C SER A 94 2.19 -16.11 21.68
N PRO A 95 3.33 -16.41 22.31
CA PRO A 95 3.43 -17.52 23.27
C PRO A 95 2.61 -17.31 24.54
N TYR A 96 1.93 -16.17 24.68
CA TYR A 96 1.14 -15.79 25.85
C TYR A 96 -0.37 -15.76 25.60
N VAL A 97 -0.82 -15.96 24.36
CA VAL A 97 -2.25 -15.98 24.05
C VAL A 97 -2.67 -17.45 23.92
N CYS A 98 -3.10 -18.00 25.05
CA CYS A 98 -3.56 -19.38 25.25
C CYS A 98 -4.94 -19.61 24.60
N PHE A 99 -5.09 -19.29 23.32
CA PHE A 99 -6.29 -19.60 22.55
C PHE A 99 -5.89 -20.42 21.33
N ASP A 100 -6.48 -21.61 21.20
CA ASP A 100 -6.43 -22.51 20.04
C ASP A 100 -7.05 -21.90 18.75
N ILE A 101 -7.14 -20.58 18.66
CA ILE A 101 -7.70 -19.86 17.53
C ILE A 101 -6.56 -19.63 16.53
N TYR A 102 -6.37 -20.62 15.65
CA TYR A 102 -5.34 -20.61 14.60
C TYR A 102 -5.54 -19.51 13.53
N TYR A 103 -6.70 -18.85 13.49
CA TYR A 103 -7.08 -17.81 12.51
C TYR A 103 -8.23 -16.95 13.05
N ILE A 104 -8.27 -15.65 12.73
CA ILE A 104 -9.44 -14.80 12.99
C ILE A 104 -10.20 -14.60 11.68
N PRO A 105 -11.36 -15.28 11.49
CA PRO A 105 -12.11 -15.21 10.24
C PRO A 105 -12.43 -13.76 9.88
N ILE A 106 -12.38 -13.41 8.59
CA ILE A 106 -12.71 -12.05 8.10
C ILE A 106 -14.10 -11.55 8.53
N GLN A 107 -15.03 -12.47 8.80
CA GLN A 107 -16.39 -12.18 9.26
C GLN A 107 -16.53 -12.09 10.80
N SER A 108 -15.45 -12.24 11.56
CA SER A 108 -15.49 -12.13 13.01
C SER A 108 -15.22 -10.70 13.47
N PRO A 109 -16.08 -10.10 14.31
CA PRO A 109 -15.88 -8.74 14.83
C PRO A 109 -14.69 -8.63 15.79
N ILE A 110 -14.24 -9.74 16.38
CA ILE A 110 -13.05 -9.76 17.24
C ILE A 110 -11.78 -9.32 16.48
N GLY A 111 -11.80 -9.45 15.14
CA GLY A 111 -10.73 -9.03 14.26
C GLY A 111 -10.75 -7.56 13.87
N ASP A 112 -11.75 -6.77 14.27
CA ASP A 112 -11.88 -5.38 13.81
C ASP A 112 -10.71 -4.51 14.29
N LEU A 113 -10.30 -4.67 15.55
CA LEU A 113 -9.14 -3.96 16.09
C LEU A 113 -7.83 -4.29 15.35
N PRO A 114 -7.40 -5.57 15.23
CA PRO A 114 -6.17 -5.87 14.50
C PRO A 114 -6.26 -5.49 13.01
N ARG A 115 -7.42 -5.62 12.36
CA ARG A 115 -7.62 -5.16 10.98
C ARG A 115 -7.44 -3.65 10.86
N ALA A 116 -7.99 -2.86 11.79
CA ALA A 116 -7.83 -1.40 11.78
C ALA A 116 -6.36 -0.99 11.94
N ARG A 117 -5.60 -1.67 12.80
CA ARG A 117 -4.15 -1.45 12.94
C ARG A 117 -3.40 -1.75 11.64
N ILE A 118 -3.75 -2.84 10.97
CA ILE A 118 -3.11 -3.21 9.69
C ILE A 118 -3.51 -2.25 8.57
N GLU A 119 -4.76 -1.81 8.53
CA GLU A 119 -5.23 -0.77 7.62
C GLU A 119 -4.43 0.52 7.82
N ASN A 120 -4.21 0.93 9.07
CA ASN A 120 -3.36 2.08 9.38
C ASN A 120 -1.91 1.88 8.91
N GLY A 121 -1.32 0.71 9.17
CA GLY A 121 -0.01 0.34 8.65
C GLY A 121 0.06 0.40 7.11
N LEU A 122 -1.01 -0.01 6.41
CA LEU A 122 -1.09 0.07 4.95
C LEU A 122 -1.12 1.52 4.46
N CYS A 123 -1.80 2.41 5.19
CA CYS A 123 -1.80 3.85 4.92
C CYS A 123 -0.40 4.45 5.06
N VAL A 124 0.32 4.11 6.13
CA VAL A 124 1.73 4.52 6.32
C VAL A 124 2.61 4.00 5.18
N SER A 125 2.48 2.71 4.84
CA SER A 125 3.22 2.09 3.73
C SER A 125 2.94 2.77 2.39
N LYS A 126 1.67 3.11 2.12
CA LYS A 126 1.29 3.84 0.91
C LYS A 126 1.95 5.22 0.86
N ARG A 127 1.92 5.98 1.96
CA ARG A 127 2.55 7.30 2.00
C ARG A 127 4.06 7.21 1.76
N LEU A 128 4.74 6.20 2.31
CA LEU A 128 6.15 5.93 2.04
C LEU A 128 6.43 5.58 0.58
N SER A 129 5.49 4.93 -0.12
CA SER A 129 5.57 4.68 -1.56
C SER A 129 5.35 5.97 -2.36
N ASP A 130 4.37 6.78 -1.99
CA ASP A 130 4.09 8.07 -2.64
C ASP A 130 5.31 9.00 -2.58
N ILE A 131 6.00 9.07 -1.44
CA ILE A 131 7.27 9.81 -1.29
C ILE A 131 8.32 9.35 -2.32
N CYS A 132 8.40 8.05 -2.62
CA CYS A 132 9.31 7.56 -3.66
C CYS A 132 8.90 8.08 -5.03
N LEU A 133 7.63 7.91 -5.37
CA LEU A 133 7.10 8.33 -6.67
C LEU A 133 7.27 9.84 -6.87
N GLU A 134 7.04 10.65 -5.84
CA GLU A 134 7.27 12.10 -5.84
C GLU A 134 8.72 12.44 -6.20
N VAL A 135 9.71 11.84 -5.51
CA VAL A 135 11.15 12.06 -5.79
C VAL A 135 11.54 11.59 -7.20
N TYR A 136 10.98 10.48 -7.65
CA TYR A 136 11.29 9.91 -8.97
C TYR A 136 10.66 10.70 -10.13
N ARG A 137 9.52 11.37 -9.89
CA ARG A 137 8.87 12.27 -10.86
C ARG A 137 9.58 13.62 -10.99
N GLN A 138 10.33 14.06 -9.98
CA GLN A 138 11.07 15.32 -10.04
C GLN A 138 12.13 15.32 -11.14
N PRO A 139 12.28 16.43 -11.90
CA PRO A 139 13.36 16.57 -12.87
C PRO A 139 14.72 16.60 -12.16
N HIS A 140 15.78 16.20 -12.88
CA HIS A 140 17.12 16.01 -12.32
C HIS A 140 17.74 17.27 -11.67
N SER A 141 17.26 18.46 -12.07
CA SER A 141 17.66 19.74 -11.49
C SER A 141 17.21 19.92 -10.05
N HIS A 142 16.07 19.33 -9.65
CA HIS A 142 15.49 19.47 -8.31
C HIS A 142 16.02 18.44 -7.30
N VAL A 143 16.67 17.36 -7.77
CA VAL A 143 17.29 16.38 -6.86
C VAL A 143 18.55 16.99 -6.23
N PRO A 144 18.66 17.04 -4.89
CA PRO A 144 19.80 17.66 -4.21
C PRO A 144 21.15 17.16 -4.72
N LYS A 145 22.02 18.11 -5.08
CA LYS A 145 23.39 17.80 -5.51
C LYS A 145 24.18 17.33 -4.30
N ARG A 146 25.20 16.49 -4.54
CA ARG A 146 26.14 16.11 -3.46
C ARG A 146 26.81 17.36 -2.90
N PRO A 147 27.16 17.37 -1.60
CA PRO A 147 27.93 18.46 -1.00
C PRO A 147 29.18 18.77 -1.82
N LEU A 148 29.55 20.05 -1.91
CA LEU A 148 30.68 20.51 -2.72
C LEU A 148 31.97 19.73 -2.38
N LYS A 149 32.23 19.50 -1.09
CA LYS A 149 33.39 18.74 -0.60
C LYS A 149 33.47 17.33 -1.21
N VAL A 150 32.35 16.61 -1.27
CA VAL A 150 32.27 15.25 -1.84
C VAL A 150 32.46 15.28 -3.36
N ARG A 151 31.90 16.29 -4.02
CA ARG A 151 32.07 16.48 -5.47
C ARG A 151 33.53 16.77 -5.83
N LEU A 152 34.17 17.64 -5.06
CA LEU A 152 35.55 18.07 -5.28
C LEU A 152 36.54 16.93 -5.00
N LYS A 153 36.36 16.19 -3.89
CA LYS A 153 37.15 14.98 -3.60
C LYS A 153 37.08 13.95 -4.74
N ARG A 154 35.88 13.73 -5.29
CA ARG A 154 35.70 12.80 -6.42
C ARG A 154 36.32 13.32 -7.72
N ALA A 155 36.23 14.62 -7.98
CA ALA A 155 36.85 15.23 -9.16
C ALA A 155 38.39 15.11 -9.12
N LEU A 156 38.99 15.31 -7.94
CA LEU A 156 40.43 15.12 -7.73
C LEU A 156 40.85 13.65 -7.91
N LEU A 157 40.10 12.70 -7.36
CA LEU A 157 40.39 11.26 -7.48
C LEU A 157 40.22 10.72 -8.91
N LEU A 158 39.30 11.28 -9.70
CA LEU A 158 39.01 10.83 -11.07
C LEU A 158 39.69 11.71 -12.15
N GLY A 159 40.68 12.53 -11.77
CA GLY A 159 41.52 13.28 -12.72
C GLY A 159 40.76 14.31 -13.56
N PHE A 160 39.78 15.02 -12.98
CA PHE A 160 38.96 16.03 -13.66
C PHE A 160 38.33 15.59 -15.01
N GLN A 161 38.25 14.28 -15.28
CA GLN A 161 37.57 13.80 -16.47
C GLN A 161 36.12 14.27 -16.41
N LYS A 162 35.76 15.14 -17.36
CA LYS A 162 34.41 15.66 -17.55
C LYS A 162 33.52 14.49 -17.96
N HIS A 163 32.98 13.74 -17.02
CA HIS A 163 31.85 12.88 -17.32
C HIS A 163 30.67 13.79 -17.69
N PRO A 164 30.22 13.76 -18.97
CA PRO A 164 29.17 14.64 -19.44
C PRO A 164 27.87 14.14 -18.80
N HIS A 165 27.38 14.93 -17.85
CA HIS A 165 26.22 14.61 -17.01
C HIS A 165 26.45 13.39 -16.09
N GLY A 166 26.12 13.54 -14.80
CA GLY A 166 26.33 12.48 -13.83
C GLY A 166 25.67 11.18 -14.33
N SER A 167 26.44 10.09 -14.34
CA SER A 167 25.98 8.76 -14.72
C SER A 167 24.56 8.53 -14.19
N THR A 168 23.70 7.88 -14.97
CA THR A 168 22.35 7.46 -14.54
C THR A 168 22.38 6.83 -13.15
N VAL A 169 23.43 6.07 -12.84
CA VAL A 169 23.73 5.50 -11.51
C VAL A 169 23.88 6.57 -10.42
N ASP A 170 24.59 7.67 -10.70
CA ASP A 170 24.75 8.78 -9.75
C ASP A 170 23.47 9.57 -9.53
N ILE A 171 22.59 9.67 -10.54
CA ILE A 171 21.27 10.28 -10.40
C ILE A 171 20.38 9.38 -9.54
N THR A 172 20.32 8.08 -9.84
CA THR A 172 19.56 7.11 -9.05
C THR A 172 20.03 7.10 -7.60
N LYS A 173 21.34 7.03 -7.33
CA LYS A 173 21.87 7.10 -5.95
C LYS A 173 21.49 8.38 -5.21
N ARG A 174 21.36 9.51 -5.92
CA ARG A 174 20.91 10.77 -5.30
C ARG A 174 19.41 10.74 -5.00
N ARG A 175 18.59 10.19 -5.91
CA ARG A 175 17.17 9.98 -5.67
C ARG A 175 16.93 9.06 -4.48
N GLU A 176 17.60 7.90 -4.44
CA GLU A 176 17.51 6.96 -3.31
C GLU A 176 17.84 7.62 -1.96
N ARG A 177 18.90 8.43 -1.91
CA ARG A 177 19.27 9.16 -0.68
C ARG A 177 18.20 10.17 -0.27
N GLU A 178 17.64 10.90 -1.23
CA GLU A 178 16.59 11.89 -0.94
C GLU A 178 15.28 11.21 -0.53
N THR A 179 14.91 10.12 -1.20
CA THR A 179 13.79 9.27 -0.82
C THR A 179 13.96 8.75 0.60
N LEU A 180 15.13 8.22 0.97
CA LEU A 180 15.41 7.77 2.33
C LEU A 180 15.26 8.92 3.33
N ARG A 181 15.84 10.09 3.04
CA ARG A 181 15.74 11.28 3.91
C ARG A 181 14.29 11.66 4.17
N LEU A 182 13.48 11.78 3.13
CA LEU A 182 12.07 12.17 3.23
C LEU A 182 11.23 11.10 3.95
N ARG A 183 11.49 9.82 3.69
CA ARG A 183 10.85 8.71 4.41
C ARG A 183 11.15 8.76 5.90
N MET A 184 12.42 8.96 6.28
CA MET A 184 12.81 9.10 7.69
C MET A 184 12.14 10.31 8.34
N THR A 185 12.12 11.47 7.65
CA THR A 185 11.42 12.66 8.15
C THR A 185 9.94 12.38 8.39
N TYR A 186 9.27 11.68 7.47
CA TYR A 186 7.87 11.29 7.64
C TYR A 186 7.69 10.34 8.83
N LEU A 187 8.52 9.28 8.94
CA LEU A 187 8.43 8.33 10.05
C LEU A 187 8.66 8.99 11.41
N TYR A 188 9.61 9.92 11.53
CA TYR A 188 9.82 10.68 12.78
C TYR A 188 8.70 11.66 13.11
N SER A 189 7.86 12.02 12.13
CA SER A 189 6.71 12.89 12.35
C SER A 189 5.44 12.15 12.77
N LEU A 190 5.43 10.82 12.68
CA LEU A 190 4.27 10.00 13.03
C LEU A 190 4.13 9.81 14.53
N GLU A 191 2.90 9.57 14.96
CA GLU A 191 2.64 9.14 16.33
C GLU A 191 3.20 7.72 16.55
N ARG A 192 3.58 7.43 17.80
CA ARG A 192 4.10 6.11 18.18
C ARG A 192 3.16 4.97 17.77
N ARG A 193 1.85 5.17 17.87
CA ARG A 193 0.83 4.17 17.51
C ARG A 193 0.89 3.81 16.02
N ASP A 194 1.06 4.81 15.14
CA ASP A 194 1.14 4.58 13.69
C ASP A 194 2.42 3.82 13.31
N ILE A 195 3.52 4.08 14.02
CA ILE A 195 4.77 3.34 13.87
C ILE A 195 4.57 1.88 14.27
N GLU A 196 3.97 1.62 15.44
CA GLU A 196 3.69 0.26 15.93
C GLU A 196 2.75 -0.51 14.99
N ASP A 197 1.77 0.18 14.39
CA ASP A 197 0.85 -0.38 13.39
C ASP A 197 1.55 -0.70 12.06
N TYR A 198 2.48 0.16 11.63
CA TYR A 198 3.32 -0.09 10.46
C TYR A 198 4.29 -1.26 10.68
N GLU A 199 4.94 -1.35 11.84
CA GLU A 199 5.80 -2.48 12.23
C GLU A 199 5.02 -3.80 12.29
N LEU A 200 3.79 -3.76 12.82
CA LEU A 200 2.88 -4.90 12.80
C LEU A 200 2.63 -5.35 11.36
N LEU A 201 2.23 -4.44 10.45
CA LEU A 201 2.03 -4.76 9.04
C LEU A 201 3.29 -5.42 8.43
N LEU A 202 4.48 -4.84 8.62
CA LEU A 202 5.72 -5.39 8.07
C LEU A 202 5.99 -6.81 8.58
N SER A 203 5.73 -7.06 9.86
CA SER A 203 5.86 -8.38 10.47
C SER A 203 4.91 -9.41 9.85
N LEU A 204 3.66 -9.01 9.59
CA LEU A 204 2.66 -9.84 8.92
C LEU A 204 3.05 -10.16 7.47
N LEU A 205 3.48 -9.14 6.72
CA LEU A 205 3.93 -9.33 5.33
C LEU A 205 5.14 -10.26 5.28
N TYR A 206 6.13 -10.05 6.15
CA TYR A 206 7.29 -10.92 6.23
C TYR A 206 6.91 -12.37 6.51
N SER A 207 5.99 -12.60 7.46
CA SER A 207 5.45 -13.94 7.76
C SER A 207 4.71 -14.55 6.57
N ALA A 208 3.82 -13.78 5.92
CA ALA A 208 3.02 -14.24 4.79
C ALA A 208 3.87 -14.62 3.55
N PHE A 209 4.99 -13.94 3.34
CA PHE A 209 5.91 -14.19 2.23
C PHE A 209 7.09 -15.11 2.59
N ARG A 210 7.19 -15.61 3.84
CA ARG A 210 8.24 -16.56 4.25
C ARG A 210 8.00 -18.00 3.76
N THR A 211 7.05 -18.19 2.84
CA THR A 211 6.68 -19.46 2.24
C THR A 211 7.76 -19.96 1.28
N ASN A 212 8.80 -20.63 1.84
CA ASN A 212 9.61 -21.71 1.23
C ASN A 212 10.96 -21.96 1.93
N GLN A 213 11.24 -21.39 3.10
CA GLN A 213 12.40 -21.86 3.88
C GLN A 213 12.02 -23.17 4.57
N ASN A 214 12.57 -24.25 4.03
CA ASN A 214 12.38 -25.63 4.45
C ASN A 214 12.53 -25.74 5.99
N PRO A 215 11.48 -26.11 6.75
CA PRO A 215 11.53 -26.17 8.22
C PRO A 215 12.54 -27.20 8.74
N LYS A 216 13.09 -28.04 7.87
CA LYS A 216 14.11 -29.04 8.21
C LYS A 216 15.51 -28.48 8.43
N ASN A 217 15.79 -27.22 8.12
CA ASN A 217 17.11 -26.60 8.38
C ASN A 217 17.20 -25.80 9.69
N ASP A 218 16.08 -25.54 10.39
CA ASP A 218 16.07 -24.66 11.56
C ASP A 218 16.21 -25.38 12.92
N TYR A 219 16.35 -26.72 12.93
CA TYR A 219 16.62 -27.48 14.16
C TYR A 219 18.10 -27.45 14.63
N CYS A 220 18.99 -26.77 13.91
CA CYS A 220 20.35 -26.52 14.39
C CYS A 220 20.54 -25.03 14.75
N GLY A 221 20.15 -24.68 15.98
CA GLY A 221 20.78 -23.57 16.71
C GLY A 221 20.57 -22.16 16.15
N ALA A 222 19.39 -21.87 15.60
CA ALA A 222 19.04 -20.51 15.22
C ALA A 222 18.85 -19.64 16.48
N THR A 223 19.96 -19.00 16.87
CA THR A 223 19.96 -17.72 17.58
C THR A 223 18.83 -16.85 17.04
N ARG A 224 18.05 -16.24 17.95
CA ARG A 224 17.06 -15.20 17.60
C ARG A 224 17.69 -14.33 16.50
N PRO A 225 16.97 -13.97 15.42
CA PRO A 225 17.43 -12.90 14.58
C PRO A 225 17.70 -11.74 15.53
N ARG A 226 18.98 -11.44 15.78
CA ARG A 226 19.35 -10.11 16.23
C ARG A 226 18.68 -9.27 15.18
N TYR A 227 17.72 -8.45 15.60
CA TYR A 227 17.37 -7.27 14.85
C TYR A 227 18.73 -6.71 14.44
N VAL A 228 19.08 -6.87 13.16
CA VAL A 228 20.09 -6.01 12.57
C VAL A 228 19.44 -4.69 12.81
N GLY A 229 19.98 -3.97 13.79
CA GLY A 229 19.39 -2.74 14.24
C GLY A 229 19.05 -1.96 12.99
N LEU A 230 17.96 -1.21 13.09
CA LEU A 230 17.96 0.11 12.51
C LEU A 230 19.09 0.98 13.13
N ASP A 231 20.30 0.42 13.29
CA ASP A 231 21.59 1.09 13.41
C ASP A 231 22.04 1.42 11.97
N ILE A 232 21.16 2.09 11.23
CA ILE A 232 21.59 3.12 10.32
C ILE A 232 21.31 4.42 11.09
N PHE A 233 22.26 4.68 12.00
CA PHE A 233 22.40 5.78 12.97
C PHE A 233 21.66 5.65 14.30
#